data_AF-A0A8T3S1J7-F1
#
_entry.id   AF-A0A8T3S1J7-F1
#
_cell.length_a   1.000
_cell.length_b   1.000
_cell.length_c   1.000
_cell.angle_alpha   90.00
_cell.angle_beta   90.00
_cell.angle_gamma   90.00
#
_symmetry.space_group_name_H-M   'P 1'
#
loop_
_entity.id
_entity.type
_entity.pdbx_description
1 polymer ?
#
loop_
_entity_poly.entity_id
_entity_poly.type
_entity_poly.pdbx_seq_one_letter_code
_entity_poly.pdbx_strand_id
1 'polypeptide(L)'
;AQEISVSPEDLAYVTDTLEAVTTLPFGTGTAAFAGFEIPVAGKSGTAETGTPDPHAWFPAYAPADAPTISIATILPNVALGTGGTDAAPLVRQVMAAHFAD
;
A
#
# COMPACT_ATOMS: atom_id res chain seq x y z
N ALA A 1 -4.64 -18.70 -11.75
CA ALA A 1 -3.95 -17.46 -12.13
C ALA A 1 -3.06 -17.77 -13.33
N GLN A 2 -2.85 -16.81 -14.25
CA GLN A 2 -1.83 -16.97 -15.29
C GLN A 2 -0.47 -16.78 -14.64
N GLU A 3 0.43 -17.76 -14.77
CA GLU A 3 1.81 -17.56 -14.36
C GLU A 3 2.49 -16.60 -15.33
N ILE A 4 3.02 -15.50 -14.78
CA ILE A 4 3.83 -14.54 -15.50
C ILE A 4 5.27 -14.88 -15.17
N SER A 5 6.08 -15.14 -16.20
CA SER A 5 7.52 -15.35 -16.01
C SER A 5 8.15 -14.03 -15.55
N VAL A 6 8.57 -13.99 -14.29
CA VAL A 6 9.32 -12.90 -13.67
C VAL A 6 10.58 -13.51 -13.07
N SER A 7 11.73 -12.85 -13.24
CA SER A 7 12.96 -13.34 -12.63
C SER A 7 12.87 -13.18 -11.10
N PRO A 8 13.50 -14.06 -10.30
CA PRO A 8 13.53 -13.90 -8.85
C PRO A 8 14.12 -12.56 -8.41
N GLU A 9 15.09 -12.03 -9.17
CA GLU A 9 15.70 -10.72 -8.93
C GLU A 9 14.70 -9.56 -9.13
N ASP A 10 13.96 -9.57 -10.24
CA ASP A 10 12.93 -8.54 -10.49
C ASP A 10 11.81 -8.59 -9.45
N LEU A 11 11.40 -9.79 -9.03
CA LEU A 11 10.36 -9.95 -8.00
C LEU A 11 10.84 -9.45 -6.64
N ALA A 12 12.07 -9.76 -6.26
CA ALA A 12 12.69 -9.25 -5.05
C ALA A 12 12.78 -7.71 -5.09
N TYR A 13 13.26 -7.15 -6.20
CA TYR A 13 13.34 -5.70 -6.39
C TYR A 13 11.98 -5.01 -6.26
N VAL A 14 10.93 -5.57 -6.87
CA VAL A 14 9.56 -5.03 -6.75
C VAL A 14 9.08 -5.13 -5.30
N THR A 15 9.31 -6.25 -4.62
CA THR A 15 8.88 -6.43 -3.22
C THR A 15 9.59 -5.44 -2.30
N ASP A 16 10.92 -5.34 -2.39
CA ASP A 16 11.75 -4.41 -1.61
C ASP A 16 11.31 -2.96 -1.80
N THR A 17 11.03 -2.56 -3.05
CA THR A 17 10.60 -1.19 -3.34
C THR A 17 9.16 -0.90 -2.92
N LEU A 18 8.29 -1.91 -2.85
CA LEU A 18 6.96 -1.76 -2.26
C LEU A 18 7.01 -1.66 -0.74
N GLU A 19 7.91 -2.37 -0.07
CA GLU A 19 8.17 -2.20 1.37
C GLU A 19 8.79 -0.84 1.68
N ALA A 20 9.67 -0.35 0.81
CA ALA A 20 10.29 0.97 0.96
C ALA A 20 9.26 2.12 0.99
N VAL A 21 8.09 1.96 0.36
CA VAL A 21 6.99 2.94 0.38
C VAL A 21 6.41 3.14 1.79
N THR A 22 6.47 2.11 2.64
CA THR A 22 5.88 2.12 4.00
C THR A 22 6.93 2.26 5.09
N THR A 23 8.23 2.10 4.78
CA THR A 23 9.31 2.03 5.77
C THR A 23 10.33 3.16 5.65
N LEU A 24 10.68 3.62 4.44
CA LEU A 24 11.73 4.63 4.27
C LEU A 24 11.23 6.04 4.56
N PRO A 25 12.09 6.99 5.02
CA PRO A 25 11.66 8.34 5.38
C PRO A 25 10.94 9.13 4.27
N PHE A 26 11.18 8.77 3.00
CA PHE A 26 10.58 9.39 1.82
C PHE A 26 9.46 8.55 1.19
N GLY A 27 9.11 7.42 1.81
CA GLY A 27 7.98 6.59 1.39
C GLY A 27 6.65 7.32 1.58
N THR A 28 5.79 7.28 0.57
CA THR A 28 4.49 7.97 0.60
C THR A 28 3.50 7.37 1.59
N GLY A 29 3.71 6.11 2.00
CA GLY A 29 2.91 5.43 3.03
C GLY A 29 3.54 5.43 4.42
N THR A 30 4.78 5.92 4.58
CA THR A 30 5.56 5.79 5.82
C THR A 30 4.85 6.36 7.04
N ALA A 31 4.25 7.54 6.92
CA ALA A 31 3.49 8.14 8.03
C ALA A 31 2.29 7.28 8.45
N ALA A 32 1.61 6.64 7.49
CA ALA A 32 0.46 5.81 7.77
C ALA A 32 0.84 4.50 8.47
N PHE A 33 2.01 3.92 8.15
CA PHE A 33 2.48 2.64 8.68
C PHE A 33 3.51 2.76 9.82
N ALA A 34 3.82 3.97 10.28
CA ALA A 34 4.73 4.18 11.39
C ALA A 34 4.31 3.37 12.63
N GLY A 35 5.23 2.57 13.17
CA GLY A 35 4.99 1.70 14.32
C GLY A 35 4.09 0.49 14.05
N PHE A 36 3.84 0.13 12.80
CA PHE A 36 3.19 -1.13 12.45
C PHE A 36 4.25 -2.24 12.33
N GLU A 37 4.12 -3.29 13.13
CA GLU A 37 5.18 -4.31 13.29
C GLU A 37 5.21 -5.34 12.14
N ILE A 38 4.10 -5.51 11.43
CA ILE A 38 4.03 -6.42 10.29
C ILE A 38 4.61 -5.72 9.05
N PRO A 39 5.54 -6.33 8.31
CA PRO A 39 6.10 -5.73 7.10
C PRO A 39 5.02 -5.64 6.01
N VAL A 40 4.82 -4.44 5.46
CA VAL A 40 3.77 -4.16 4.47
C VAL A 40 4.38 -3.71 3.16
N ALA A 41 4.16 -4.49 2.11
CA ALA A 41 4.45 -4.09 0.74
C ALA A 41 3.20 -3.39 0.16
N GLY A 42 3.33 -2.13 -0.21
CA GLY A 42 2.19 -1.36 -0.72
C GLY A 42 2.58 -0.22 -1.64
N LYS A 43 1.60 0.32 -2.35
CA LYS A 43 1.83 1.44 -3.26
C LYS A 43 0.72 2.48 -3.19
N SER A 44 1.09 3.73 -2.96
CA SER A 44 0.16 4.84 -3.10
C SER A 44 -0.13 5.13 -4.57
N GLY A 45 -1.38 5.49 -4.86
CA GLY A 45 -1.70 6.25 -6.06
C GLY A 45 -2.88 7.21 -5.85
N THR A 46 -2.95 8.15 -6.79
CA THR A 46 -3.90 9.24 -6.83
C THR A 46 -4.30 9.38 -8.30
N ALA A 47 -5.59 9.35 -8.60
CA ALA A 47 -6.09 9.64 -9.94
C ALA A 47 -6.81 10.97 -9.96
N GLU A 48 -6.37 11.86 -10.83
CA GLU A 48 -7.06 13.10 -11.12
C GLU A 48 -8.42 12.83 -11.79
N THR A 49 -9.44 13.58 -11.36
CA THR A 49 -10.82 13.46 -11.86
C THR A 49 -11.20 14.64 -12.78
N GLY A 50 -10.28 15.56 -13.02
CA GLY A 50 -10.57 16.86 -13.62
C GLY A 50 -11.18 17.87 -12.64
N THR A 51 -11.28 17.50 -11.35
CA THR A 51 -11.70 18.37 -10.24
C THR A 51 -10.61 18.42 -9.16
N PRO A 52 -10.72 19.30 -8.15
CA PRO A 52 -9.82 19.30 -6.98
C PRO A 52 -9.88 18.02 -6.12
N ASP A 53 -10.83 17.12 -6.37
CA ASP A 53 -11.10 15.93 -5.57
C ASP A 53 -10.65 14.67 -6.33
N PRO A 54 -9.40 14.20 -6.18
CA PRO A 54 -8.93 12.98 -6.83
C PRO A 54 -9.54 11.71 -6.22
N HIS A 55 -9.33 10.57 -6.90
CA HIS A 55 -9.47 9.27 -6.26
C HIS A 55 -8.15 8.89 -5.58
N ALA A 56 -8.21 8.37 -4.35
CA ALA A 56 -7.06 7.88 -3.61
C ALA A 56 -7.09 6.35 -3.50
N TRP A 57 -5.96 5.68 -3.70
CA TRP A 57 -5.87 4.22 -3.52
C TRP A 57 -4.55 3.79 -2.92
N PHE A 58 -4.59 2.62 -2.28
CA PHE A 58 -3.41 1.99 -1.70
C PHE A 58 -3.58 0.45 -1.73
N PRO A 59 -3.29 -0.21 -2.86
CA PRO A 59 -3.13 -1.67 -2.85
C PRO A 59 -1.92 -2.06 -2.01
N ALA A 60 -2.07 -3.10 -1.21
CA ALA A 60 -1.01 -3.63 -0.36
C ALA A 60 -1.20 -5.11 -0.03
N TYR A 61 -0.13 -5.77 0.38
CA TYR A 61 -0.16 -7.11 0.96
C TYR A 61 0.78 -7.19 2.15
N ALA A 62 0.52 -8.17 3.03
CA ALA A 62 1.29 -8.38 4.26
C ALA A 62 1.17 -9.84 4.75
N PRO A 63 2.17 -10.35 5.50
CA PRO A 63 3.56 -9.88 5.55
C PRO A 63 4.20 -9.80 4.15
N ALA A 64 5.16 -8.91 3.94
CA ALA A 64 5.76 -8.70 2.61
C ALA A 64 6.60 -9.89 2.12
N ASP A 65 7.23 -10.62 3.04
CA ASP A 65 8.06 -11.81 2.80
C ASP A 65 7.24 -13.12 2.70
N ALA A 66 6.12 -13.20 3.41
CA ALA A 66 5.22 -14.35 3.40
C ALA A 66 3.74 -13.90 3.40
N PRO A 67 3.20 -13.43 2.26
CA PRO A 67 1.89 -12.78 2.20
C PRO A 67 0.75 -13.71 2.62
N THR A 68 -0.10 -13.23 3.54
CA THR A 68 -1.32 -13.94 4.01
C THR A 68 -2.61 -13.16 3.73
N ILE A 69 -2.49 -11.83 3.53
CA ILE A 69 -3.60 -10.96 3.12
C ILE A 69 -3.17 -10.00 2.02
N SER A 70 -4.08 -9.71 1.10
CA SER A 70 -3.95 -8.65 0.09
C SER A 70 -5.20 -7.78 0.13
N ILE A 71 -5.01 -6.45 0.04
CA ILE A 71 -6.07 -5.45 0.12
C ILE A 71 -5.96 -4.54 -1.09
N ALA A 72 -7.08 -4.31 -1.77
CA ALA A 72 -7.24 -3.27 -2.79
C ALA A 72 -8.26 -2.25 -2.30
N THR A 73 -7.85 -0.99 -2.19
CA THR A 73 -8.69 0.10 -1.66
C THR A 73 -8.82 1.21 -2.68
N ILE A 74 -10.02 1.76 -2.85
CA ILE A 74 -10.27 2.99 -3.63
C ILE A 74 -11.18 3.89 -2.81
N LEU A 75 -10.77 5.14 -2.64
CA LEU A 75 -11.55 6.24 -2.06
C LEU A 75 -11.85 7.25 -3.17
N PRO A 76 -13.09 7.33 -3.67
CA PRO A 76 -13.43 8.26 -4.73
C PRO A 76 -13.64 9.68 -4.20
N ASN A 77 -13.20 10.67 -4.98
CA ASN A 77 -13.43 12.10 -4.78
C ASN A 77 -13.06 12.60 -3.37
N VAL A 78 -11.83 12.31 -2.94
CA VAL A 78 -11.30 12.78 -1.66
C VAL A 78 -10.73 14.18 -1.86
N ALA A 79 -11.28 15.18 -1.15
CA ALA A 79 -10.86 16.57 -1.32
C ALA A 79 -9.37 16.77 -1.06
N LEU A 80 -8.62 17.13 -2.11
CA LEU A 80 -7.15 17.22 -2.10
C LEU A 80 -6.43 15.97 -1.57
N GLY A 81 -7.07 14.79 -1.64
CA GLY A 81 -6.58 13.56 -1.03
C GLY A 81 -5.48 12.85 -1.83
N THR A 82 -4.77 11.94 -1.17
CA THR A 82 -3.76 11.08 -1.81
C THR A 82 -3.85 9.65 -1.31
N GLY A 83 -3.34 8.70 -2.11
CA GLY A 83 -3.24 7.30 -1.68
C GLY A 83 -2.46 7.10 -0.39
N GLY A 84 -1.43 7.92 -0.14
CA GLY A 84 -0.57 7.80 1.05
C GLY A 84 -1.20 8.39 2.32
N THR A 85 -1.90 9.50 2.21
CA THR A 85 -2.48 10.22 3.36
C THR A 85 -3.89 9.78 3.71
N ASP A 86 -4.65 9.26 2.75
CA ASP A 86 -6.08 8.99 2.91
C ASP A 86 -6.41 7.49 2.81
N ALA A 87 -5.86 6.79 1.81
CA ALA A 87 -6.15 5.36 1.62
C ALA A 87 -5.26 4.45 2.50
N ALA A 88 -3.96 4.77 2.63
CA ALA A 88 -3.02 3.95 3.41
C ALA A 88 -3.42 3.78 4.89
N PRO A 89 -3.90 4.81 5.62
CA PRO A 89 -4.34 4.63 7.01
C PRO A 89 -5.51 3.66 7.17
N LEU A 90 -6.42 3.59 6.19
CA LEU A 90 -7.52 2.63 6.20
C LEU A 90 -7.03 1.20 5.96
N VAL A 91 -6.10 1.04 5.02
CA VAL A 91 -5.45 -0.26 4.78
C VAL A 91 -4.75 -0.77 6.04
N ARG A 92 -4.01 0.11 6.75
CA ARG A 92 -3.42 -0.25 8.04
C ARG A 92 -4.45 -0.72 9.05
N GLN A 93 -5.61 -0.06 9.16
CA GLN A 93 -6.66 -0.47 10.10
C GLN A 93 -7.21 -1.87 9.78
N VAL A 94 -7.42 -2.18 8.50
CA VAL A 94 -7.87 -3.51 8.08
C VAL A 94 -6.80 -4.56 8.37
N MET A 95 -5.53 -4.28 8.06
CA MET A 95 -4.43 -5.21 8.37
C MET A 95 -4.26 -5.40 9.88
N ALA A 96 -4.35 -4.33 10.68
CA ALA A 96 -4.28 -4.41 12.13
C ALA A 96 -5.40 -5.29 12.70
N ALA A 97 -6.62 -5.18 12.16
CA ALA A 97 -7.72 -6.06 12.53
C ALA A 97 -7.49 -7.52 12.10
N HIS A 98 -6.85 -7.76 10.96
CA HIS A 98 -6.53 -9.11 10.49
C HIS A 98 -5.47 -9.81 11.36
N PHE A 99 -4.47 -9.06 11.85
CA PHE A 99 -3.37 -9.58 12.68
C PHE A 99 -3.56 -9.37 14.18
N ALA A 100 -4.78 -9.05 14.63
CA ALA A 100 -5.08 -8.80 16.04
C ALA A 100 -5.12 -10.08 16.91
N ASP A 101 -5.04 -11.27 16.30
CA ASP A 101 -5.12 -12.59 16.95
C ASP A 101 -3.83 -13.40 16.80
#